data_AF-I8QRW8-F1
#
_entry.id   AF-I8QRW8-F1
#
_cell.length_a   1.000
_cell.length_b   1.000
_cell.length_c   1.000
_cell.angle_alpha   90.00
_cell.angle_beta   90.00
_cell.angle_gamma   90.00
#
_symmetry.space_group_name_H-M   'P 1'
#
loop_
_entity.id
_entity.type
_entity.pdbx_description
1 polymer ?
#
loop_
_entity_poly.entity_id
_entity_poly.type
_entity_poly.pdbx_seq_one_letter_code
_entity_poly.pdbx_strand_id
1 'polypeptide(L)'
;MTRTDAMASRLPAMYDTRPGTLLTRLLDQMALPLEKVDDERLAVQRAHWLPTAVDRADIGKLGALLDRRLEDWENTALFRVRLVAIARARLAGAVTAGPILGYVEDLLRAGRLSLGLDVAAAAGGARAVLVENPPLTGRTVVGPMTPLDRFTATNDGLDPTVLEANLVALPGTRAATPVLAVPGTGYLLGWAGVIPAGSRLHLRWDAEAKALTADLDGADRTAMLFSVADFEPGKSLTAAQLRRPAEPLRLPVGTTTVWYVTAGLFDRPELDAVMFAVAREALRQGRFDQDGWDDALMYQPPPLWGEFFWTSPAPASFDVHVPAGVLAADRPLWPDREQARERLGLLAAQGVEELRAAGVRARTDLVPLREVMPLRDRVTVGEGLLLVDGAPAAGSPVPEFGALLDGTPMDHSRLE
;
A
#
# COMPACT_ATOMS: atom_id res chain seq x y z
N MET A 1 55.30 13.97 -30.35
CA MET A 1 56.63 14.57 -30.10
C MET A 1 57.10 14.02 -28.77
N THR A 2 58.24 13.34 -28.73
CA THR A 2 58.73 12.70 -27.48
C THR A 2 59.28 13.74 -26.51
N ARG A 3 59.42 13.40 -25.22
CA ARG A 3 59.99 14.33 -24.24
C ARG A 3 61.46 14.64 -24.58
N THR A 4 62.20 13.68 -25.11
CA THR A 4 63.56 13.87 -25.63
C THR A 4 63.59 14.90 -26.76
N ASP A 5 62.68 14.82 -27.74
CA ASP A 5 62.60 15.82 -28.83
C ASP A 5 62.31 17.23 -28.28
N ALA A 6 61.45 17.32 -27.26
CA ALA A 6 61.11 18.57 -26.60
C ALA A 6 62.29 19.14 -25.78
N MET A 7 63.17 18.29 -25.23
CA MET A 7 64.38 18.72 -24.55
C MET A 7 65.46 19.13 -25.55
N ALA A 8 65.67 18.33 -26.60
CA ALA A 8 66.63 18.59 -27.67
C ALA A 8 66.35 19.91 -28.41
N SER A 9 65.08 20.21 -28.69
CA SER A 9 64.66 21.46 -29.35
C SER A 9 64.88 22.73 -28.52
N ARG A 10 65.13 22.60 -27.20
CA ARG A 10 65.44 23.74 -26.32
C ARG A 10 66.94 23.97 -26.15
N LEU A 11 67.79 23.08 -26.67
CA LEU A 11 69.24 23.26 -26.62
C LEU A 11 69.71 24.26 -27.69
N PRO A 12 70.78 25.03 -27.41
CA PRO A 12 71.40 25.89 -28.41
C PRO A 12 71.84 25.11 -29.67
N ALA A 13 71.79 25.76 -30.85
CA ALA A 13 72.06 25.13 -32.15
C ALA A 13 73.47 24.51 -32.31
N MET A 14 74.40 24.82 -31.40
CA MET A 14 75.76 24.28 -31.40
C MET A 14 75.87 22.82 -30.93
N TYR A 15 74.80 22.26 -30.35
CA TYR A 15 74.78 20.88 -29.86
C TYR A 15 74.24 19.90 -30.92
N ASP A 16 74.94 18.78 -31.14
CA ASP A 16 74.50 17.71 -32.06
C ASP A 16 73.44 16.81 -31.39
N THR A 17 72.18 17.06 -31.74
CA THR A 17 71.00 16.34 -31.23
C THR A 17 70.52 15.23 -32.16
N ARG A 18 71.33 14.81 -33.14
CA ARG A 18 70.97 13.69 -34.02
C ARG A 18 70.74 12.39 -33.23
N PRO A 19 69.89 11.47 -33.73
CA PRO A 19 69.67 10.19 -33.08
C PRO A 19 70.98 9.43 -32.89
N GLY A 20 71.19 8.86 -31.70
CA GLY A 20 72.35 8.02 -31.40
C GLY A 20 73.60 8.73 -30.86
N THR A 21 73.63 10.07 -30.77
CA THR A 21 74.73 10.79 -30.12
C THR A 21 74.71 10.57 -28.60
N LEU A 22 75.88 10.78 -27.94
CA LEU A 22 75.98 10.69 -26.48
C LEU A 22 75.03 11.66 -25.77
N LEU A 23 74.88 12.86 -26.33
CA LEU A 23 73.97 13.88 -25.81
C LEU A 23 72.51 13.41 -25.89
N THR A 24 72.07 12.87 -27.03
CA THR A 24 70.70 12.36 -27.17
C THR A 24 70.44 11.19 -26.21
N ARG A 25 71.41 10.28 -26.01
CA ARG A 25 71.31 9.22 -24.99
C ARG A 25 71.21 9.75 -23.56
N LEU A 26 71.94 10.82 -23.24
CA LEU A 26 71.85 11.48 -21.93
C LEU A 26 70.48 12.15 -21.76
N LEU A 27 69.98 12.83 -22.79
CA LEU A 27 68.64 13.43 -22.79
C LEU A 27 67.56 12.36 -22.64
N ASP A 28 67.68 11.21 -23.31
CA ASP A 28 66.76 10.08 -23.15
C ASP A 28 66.74 9.57 -21.69
N GLN A 29 67.92 9.40 -21.08
CA GLN A 29 68.03 9.00 -19.67
C GLN A 29 67.40 10.03 -18.71
N MET A 30 67.50 11.31 -19.02
CA MET A 30 66.89 12.39 -18.23
C MET A 30 65.39 12.58 -18.52
N ALA A 31 64.94 12.27 -19.73
CA ALA A 31 63.56 12.38 -20.16
C ALA A 31 62.67 11.36 -19.44
N LEU A 32 63.16 10.13 -19.25
CA LEU A 32 62.39 9.06 -18.63
C LEU A 32 61.89 9.39 -17.19
N PRO A 33 62.72 9.90 -16.25
CA PRO A 33 62.22 10.38 -14.95
C PRO A 33 61.20 11.51 -15.07
N LEU A 34 61.36 12.42 -16.04
CA LEU A 34 60.42 13.54 -16.24
C LEU A 34 59.09 13.07 -16.82
N GLU A 35 59.08 12.10 -17.73
CA GLU A 35 57.86 11.46 -18.23
C GLU A 35 57.13 10.75 -17.09
N LYS A 36 57.86 10.03 -16.22
CA LYS A 36 57.27 9.42 -15.02
C LYS A 36 56.63 10.45 -14.09
N VAL A 37 57.29 11.58 -13.83
CA VAL A 37 56.72 12.66 -13.00
C VAL A 37 55.48 13.28 -13.66
N ASP A 38 55.48 13.45 -14.98
CA ASP A 38 54.30 13.95 -15.71
C ASP A 38 53.13 12.96 -15.63
N ASP A 39 53.39 11.66 -15.77
CA ASP A 39 52.39 10.60 -15.62
C ASP A 39 51.83 10.55 -14.20
N GLU A 40 52.69 10.65 -13.18
CA GLU A 40 52.27 10.76 -11.78
C GLU A 40 51.44 12.02 -11.54
N ARG A 41 51.84 13.17 -12.11
CA ARG A 41 51.07 14.42 -12.02
C ARG A 41 49.70 14.29 -12.67
N LEU A 42 49.62 13.65 -13.84
CA LEU A 42 48.36 13.40 -14.54
C LEU A 42 47.48 12.43 -13.75
N ALA A 43 48.06 11.37 -13.16
CA ALA A 43 47.34 10.44 -12.30
C ALA A 43 46.73 11.17 -11.09
N VAL A 44 47.52 11.98 -10.39
CA VAL A 44 47.05 12.82 -9.28
C VAL A 44 45.95 13.77 -9.73
N GLN A 45 46.12 14.47 -10.85
CA GLN A 45 45.08 15.36 -11.37
C GLN A 45 43.78 14.60 -11.65
N ARG A 46 43.86 13.44 -12.32
CA ARG A 46 42.69 12.63 -12.65
C ARG A 46 41.95 12.10 -11.42
N ALA A 47 42.68 11.74 -10.35
CA ALA A 47 42.12 11.23 -9.10
C ALA A 47 41.17 12.21 -8.39
N HIS A 48 41.28 13.51 -8.66
CA HIS A 48 40.44 14.55 -8.03
C HIS A 48 39.13 14.81 -8.79
N TRP A 49 38.94 14.25 -9.97
CA TRP A 49 37.77 14.50 -10.81
C TRP A 49 36.98 13.23 -11.07
N LEU A 50 35.71 13.22 -10.66
CA LEU A 50 34.83 12.07 -10.79
C LEU A 50 34.76 11.48 -12.22
N PRO A 51 34.74 12.27 -13.31
CA PRO A 51 34.72 11.72 -14.67
C PRO A 51 36.04 11.07 -15.11
N THR A 52 37.17 11.38 -14.49
CA THR A 52 38.50 10.93 -14.97
C THR A 52 39.26 10.02 -14.00
N ALA A 53 38.85 9.94 -12.73
CA ALA A 53 39.49 9.11 -11.71
C ALA A 53 39.43 7.61 -12.11
N VAL A 54 40.58 6.98 -12.34
CA VAL A 54 40.62 5.58 -12.80
C VAL A 54 40.54 4.61 -11.62
N ASP A 55 41.23 4.94 -10.53
CA ASP A 55 41.35 4.06 -9.37
C ASP A 55 40.07 4.01 -8.55
N ARG A 56 39.60 2.79 -8.29
CA ARG A 56 38.40 2.50 -7.49
C ARG A 56 38.46 3.15 -6.11
N ALA A 57 39.64 3.14 -5.49
CA ALA A 57 39.85 3.74 -4.17
C ALA A 57 39.64 5.26 -4.20
N ASP A 58 40.12 5.95 -5.23
CA ASP A 58 39.96 7.41 -5.35
C ASP A 58 38.52 7.79 -5.66
N ILE A 59 37.84 7.02 -6.51
CA ILE A 59 36.39 7.17 -6.72
C ILE A 59 35.63 7.00 -5.40
N GLY A 60 36.00 6.01 -4.58
CA GLY A 60 35.43 5.82 -3.24
C GLY A 60 35.63 7.04 -2.33
N LYS A 61 36.83 7.63 -2.33
CA LYS A 61 37.12 8.88 -1.59
C LYS A 61 36.27 10.06 -2.08
N LEU A 62 36.08 10.19 -3.40
CA LEU A 62 35.20 11.21 -3.97
C LEU A 62 33.74 11.00 -3.56
N GLY A 63 33.28 9.75 -3.50
CA GLY A 63 31.95 9.41 -3.00
C GLY A 63 31.75 9.77 -1.54
N ALA A 64 32.80 9.61 -0.71
CA ALA A 64 32.76 9.95 0.70
C ALA A 64 32.52 11.45 0.94
N LEU A 65 32.85 12.34 -0.01
CA LEU A 65 32.49 13.77 0.07
C LEU A 65 30.98 14.03 0.03
N LEU A 66 30.19 13.05 -0.45
CA LEU A 66 28.73 13.08 -0.47
C LEU A 66 28.12 12.06 0.50
N ASP A 67 28.89 11.59 1.48
CA ASP A 67 28.53 10.54 2.44
C ASP A 67 28.11 9.22 1.77
N ARG A 68 28.72 8.91 0.61
CA ARG A 68 28.42 7.70 -0.16
C ARG A 68 29.58 6.74 -0.20
N ARG A 69 29.28 5.47 0.11
CA ARG A 69 30.21 4.37 -0.05
C ARG A 69 29.99 3.67 -1.39
N LEU A 70 31.09 3.33 -2.05
CA LEU A 70 31.12 2.44 -3.19
C LEU A 70 30.99 1.00 -2.71
N GLU A 71 29.95 0.30 -3.16
CA GLU A 71 29.70 -1.08 -2.75
C GLU A 71 30.61 -2.07 -3.48
N ASP A 72 31.01 -3.16 -2.84
CA ASP A 72 31.99 -4.13 -3.39
C ASP A 72 31.56 -4.72 -4.74
N TRP A 73 30.25 -4.90 -4.93
CA TRP A 73 29.66 -5.40 -6.19
C TRP A 73 29.42 -4.30 -7.22
N GLU A 74 29.37 -3.03 -6.80
CA GLU A 74 29.02 -1.90 -7.67
C GLU A 74 30.24 -1.52 -8.51
N ASN A 75 30.08 -1.50 -9.83
CA ASN A 75 31.14 -1.06 -10.71
C ASN A 75 31.31 0.47 -10.66
N THR A 76 32.49 0.96 -11.05
CA THR A 76 32.82 2.39 -10.94
C THR A 76 31.95 3.28 -11.84
N ALA A 77 31.49 2.78 -12.98
CA ALA A 77 30.62 3.51 -13.90
C ALA A 77 29.21 3.75 -13.30
N LEU A 78 28.61 2.72 -12.72
CA LEU A 78 27.32 2.78 -12.03
C LEU A 78 27.38 3.74 -10.85
N PHE A 79 28.44 3.62 -10.03
CA PHE A 79 28.63 4.51 -8.88
C PHE A 79 28.79 5.98 -9.26
N ARG A 80 29.53 6.27 -10.35
CA ARG A 80 29.66 7.64 -10.87
C ARG A 80 28.31 8.22 -11.26
N VAL A 81 27.46 7.44 -11.95
CA VAL A 81 26.11 7.91 -12.29
C VAL A 81 25.29 8.12 -11.04
N ARG A 82 25.33 7.19 -10.07
CA ARG A 82 24.64 7.33 -8.78
C ARG A 82 25.02 8.64 -8.06
N LEU A 83 26.33 8.95 -7.98
CA LEU A 83 26.84 10.17 -7.36
C LEU A 83 26.41 11.44 -8.10
N VAL A 84 26.49 11.46 -9.43
CA VAL A 84 26.10 12.64 -10.22
C VAL A 84 24.59 12.84 -10.17
N ALA A 85 23.82 11.76 -10.26
CA ALA A 85 22.36 11.80 -10.23
C ALA A 85 21.87 12.36 -8.88
N ILE A 86 22.44 11.92 -7.76
CA ILE A 86 22.04 12.45 -6.46
C ILE A 86 22.47 13.90 -6.26
N ALA A 87 23.68 14.28 -6.67
CA ALA A 87 24.13 15.67 -6.59
C ALA A 87 23.23 16.59 -7.43
N ARG A 88 22.87 16.15 -8.65
CA ARG A 88 21.94 16.89 -9.52
C ARG A 88 20.56 17.00 -8.89
N ALA A 89 20.03 15.92 -8.34
CA ALA A 89 18.72 15.93 -7.69
C ALA A 89 18.69 16.88 -6.49
N ARG A 90 19.75 16.89 -5.66
CA ARG A 90 19.91 17.84 -4.55
C ARG A 90 19.95 19.29 -5.03
N LEU A 91 20.76 19.59 -6.05
CA LEU A 91 20.87 20.94 -6.61
C LEU A 91 19.58 21.43 -7.28
N ALA A 92 18.77 20.53 -7.81
CA ALA A 92 17.49 20.85 -8.47
C ALA A 92 16.32 21.05 -7.48
N GLY A 93 16.58 21.06 -6.17
CA GLY A 93 15.52 21.07 -5.15
C GLY A 93 14.99 19.66 -4.89
N ALA A 94 15.86 18.82 -4.32
CA ALA A 94 15.46 17.52 -3.76
C ALA A 94 14.20 17.68 -2.92
N VAL A 95 13.38 16.62 -2.84
CA VAL A 95 12.00 16.53 -2.30
C VAL A 95 10.85 16.71 -3.29
N THR A 96 11.11 17.11 -4.54
CA THR A 96 10.06 17.20 -5.57
C THR A 96 10.05 15.99 -6.51
N ALA A 97 8.90 15.69 -7.10
CA ALA A 97 8.73 14.49 -7.94
C ALA A 97 9.70 14.45 -9.13
N GLY A 98 9.96 15.59 -9.80
CA GLY A 98 10.84 15.66 -10.96
C GLY A 98 12.28 15.20 -10.68
N PRO A 99 13.00 15.81 -9.73
CA PRO A 99 14.33 15.39 -9.29
C PRO A 99 14.40 13.94 -8.80
N ILE A 100 13.39 13.46 -8.06
CA ILE A 100 13.32 12.07 -7.58
C ILE A 100 13.20 11.09 -8.76
N LEU A 101 12.27 11.34 -9.67
CA LEU A 101 12.08 10.51 -10.85
C LEU A 101 13.30 10.57 -11.78
N GLY A 102 13.90 11.74 -11.96
CA GLY A 102 15.13 11.91 -12.74
C GLY A 102 16.32 11.14 -12.17
N TYR A 103 16.45 11.09 -10.83
CA TYR A 103 17.44 10.23 -10.17
C TYR A 103 17.22 8.75 -10.49
N VAL A 104 15.98 8.27 -10.34
CA VAL A 104 15.64 6.87 -10.61
C VAL A 104 15.88 6.53 -12.09
N GLU A 105 15.48 7.40 -13.02
CA GLU A 105 15.70 7.20 -14.47
C GLU A 105 17.19 7.13 -14.84
N ASP A 106 18.02 8.02 -14.29
CA ASP A 106 19.47 7.99 -14.52
C ASP A 106 20.10 6.71 -13.96
N LEU A 107 19.66 6.26 -12.78
CA LEU A 107 20.12 5.03 -12.16
C LEU A 107 19.71 3.79 -12.98
N LEU A 108 18.46 3.74 -13.46
CA LEU A 108 17.97 2.64 -14.32
C LEU A 108 18.74 2.59 -15.65
N ARG A 109 19.02 3.75 -16.26
CA ARG A 109 19.85 3.84 -17.48
C ARG A 109 21.27 3.35 -17.23
N ALA A 110 21.86 3.69 -16.09
CA ALA A 110 23.19 3.21 -15.72
C ALA A 110 23.20 1.70 -15.41
N GLY A 111 22.18 1.20 -14.72
CA GLY A 111 21.97 -0.21 -14.43
C GLY A 111 21.91 -1.04 -15.72
N ARG A 112 21.23 -0.54 -16.77
CA ARG A 112 21.24 -1.18 -18.09
C ARG A 112 22.64 -1.37 -18.66
N LEU A 113 23.42 -0.29 -18.70
CA LEU A 113 24.77 -0.31 -19.29
C LEU A 113 25.77 -1.10 -18.44
N SER A 114 25.61 -1.04 -17.12
CA SER A 114 26.59 -1.54 -16.14
C SER A 114 26.33 -2.98 -15.69
N LEU A 115 25.05 -3.37 -15.60
CA LEU A 115 24.59 -4.67 -15.10
C LEU A 115 23.97 -5.54 -16.21
N GLY A 116 23.89 -5.02 -17.45
CA GLY A 116 23.35 -5.75 -18.60
C GLY A 116 21.85 -5.98 -18.55
N LEU A 117 21.12 -5.20 -17.75
CA LEU A 117 19.67 -5.28 -17.59
C LEU A 117 19.01 -4.67 -18.83
N ASP A 118 18.23 -5.43 -19.61
CA ASP A 118 17.52 -4.79 -20.72
C ASP A 118 16.28 -4.08 -20.20
N VAL A 119 16.23 -2.79 -20.49
CA VAL A 119 15.06 -1.97 -20.27
C VAL A 119 14.19 -2.17 -21.50
N ALA A 120 13.51 -3.32 -21.57
CA ALA A 120 12.46 -3.50 -22.55
C ALA A 120 11.39 -2.49 -22.18
N ALA A 121 11.37 -1.36 -22.90
CA ALA A 121 10.26 -0.44 -22.88
C ALA A 121 9.05 -1.24 -23.32
N ALA A 122 8.33 -1.85 -22.37
CA ALA A 122 7.22 -2.74 -22.62
C ALA A 122 6.22 -2.03 -23.52
N ALA A 123 6.28 -2.29 -24.83
CA ALA A 123 5.46 -1.78 -25.95
C ALA A 123 4.82 -0.36 -25.83
N GLY A 124 5.32 0.53 -24.97
CA GLY A 124 4.55 1.67 -24.47
C GLY A 124 5.28 2.61 -23.51
N GLY A 125 6.61 2.49 -23.37
CA GLY A 125 7.40 3.53 -22.67
C GLY A 125 7.11 3.69 -21.17
N ALA A 126 6.84 2.59 -20.45
CA ALA A 126 6.59 2.62 -19.02
C ALA A 126 7.76 3.28 -18.25
N ARG A 127 7.52 4.49 -17.74
CA ARG A 127 8.44 5.26 -16.89
C ARG A 127 8.19 4.97 -15.42
N ALA A 128 9.17 5.28 -14.57
CA ALA A 128 8.93 5.31 -13.14
C ALA A 128 7.82 6.33 -12.83
N VAL A 129 6.93 5.99 -11.91
CA VAL A 129 5.81 6.85 -11.49
C VAL A 129 5.92 7.08 -10.00
N LEU A 130 5.70 8.33 -9.58
CA LEU A 130 5.57 8.68 -8.17
C LEU A 130 4.09 8.72 -7.82
N VAL A 131 3.70 7.98 -6.78
CA VAL A 131 2.35 7.92 -6.23
C VAL A 131 2.38 8.61 -4.88
N GLU A 132 1.72 9.77 -4.79
CA GLU A 132 1.57 10.49 -3.52
C GLU A 132 0.50 9.82 -2.66
N ASN A 133 0.73 9.76 -1.34
CA ASN A 133 -0.18 9.22 -0.34
C ASN A 133 -0.74 7.84 -0.71
N PRO A 134 0.12 6.82 -0.91
CA PRO A 134 -0.30 5.46 -1.26
C PRO A 134 -1.34 4.92 -0.27
N PRO A 135 -2.21 3.98 -0.70
CA PRO A 135 -3.26 3.44 0.14
C PRO A 135 -2.68 2.72 1.38
N LEU A 136 -3.17 3.11 2.55
CA LEU A 136 -2.93 2.47 3.83
C LEU A 136 -4.15 1.64 4.20
N THR A 137 -3.98 0.33 4.30
CA THR A 137 -5.04 -0.57 4.76
C THR A 137 -4.90 -0.79 6.27
N GLY A 138 -5.97 -0.54 7.00
CA GLY A 138 -6.09 -0.91 8.41
C GLY A 138 -6.99 -2.13 8.58
N ARG A 139 -6.74 -2.88 9.66
CA ARG A 139 -7.49 -4.09 10.01
C ARG A 139 -7.59 -4.23 11.52
N THR A 140 -8.79 -4.52 12.01
CA THR A 140 -9.05 -4.93 13.40
C THR A 140 -9.84 -6.23 13.40
N VAL A 141 -9.35 -7.20 14.16
CA VAL A 141 -10.05 -8.46 14.43
C VAL A 141 -10.57 -8.41 15.86
N VAL A 142 -11.89 -8.45 16.04
CA VAL A 142 -12.53 -8.33 17.35
C VAL A 142 -12.71 -9.70 18.02
N GLY A 143 -12.79 -10.77 17.23
CA GLY A 143 -13.11 -12.10 17.77
C GLY A 143 -14.62 -12.31 17.91
N PRO A 144 -15.06 -13.27 18.76
CA PRO A 144 -16.47 -13.42 19.15
C PRO A 144 -17.01 -12.13 19.78
N MET A 145 -18.07 -11.58 19.21
CA MET A 145 -18.68 -10.32 19.62
C MET A 145 -20.00 -10.57 20.32
N THR A 146 -20.13 -10.10 21.56
CA THR A 146 -21.40 -10.05 22.29
C THR A 146 -22.12 -8.72 22.04
N PRO A 147 -23.47 -8.70 22.05
CA PRO A 147 -24.20 -7.45 21.95
C PRO A 147 -23.72 -6.42 22.97
N LEU A 148 -23.60 -5.16 22.56
CA LEU A 148 -23.04 -4.04 23.32
C LEU A 148 -21.50 -3.99 23.40
N ASP A 149 -20.78 -4.93 22.78
CA ASP A 149 -19.32 -4.88 22.72
C ASP A 149 -18.81 -3.62 22.03
N ARG A 150 -17.78 -3.04 22.62
CA ARG A 150 -17.05 -1.89 22.08
C ARG A 150 -15.66 -2.32 21.71
N PHE A 151 -15.22 -1.88 20.54
CA PHE A 151 -13.87 -2.10 20.08
C PHE A 151 -13.33 -0.84 19.43
N THR A 152 -12.01 -0.79 19.33
CA THR A 152 -11.31 0.38 18.80
C THR A 152 -10.87 0.12 17.37
N ALA A 153 -11.13 1.08 16.49
CA ALA A 153 -10.57 1.15 15.15
C ALA A 153 -9.77 2.45 15.01
N THR A 154 -8.57 2.38 14.44
CA THR A 154 -7.69 3.54 14.30
C THR A 154 -7.42 3.83 12.84
N ASN A 155 -7.93 4.95 12.34
CA ASN A 155 -7.62 5.43 11.00
C ASN A 155 -6.41 6.36 11.04
N ASP A 156 -5.23 5.81 10.75
CA ASP A 156 -3.97 6.58 10.65
C ASP A 156 -3.80 7.31 9.30
N GLY A 157 -4.85 7.36 8.49
CA GLY A 157 -4.86 8.03 7.18
C GLY A 157 -5.09 9.54 7.23
N LEU A 158 -5.09 10.16 6.06
CA LEU A 158 -5.36 11.60 5.89
C LEU A 158 -6.84 11.96 5.96
N ASP A 159 -7.71 11.08 5.47
CA ASP A 159 -9.13 11.34 5.27
C ASP A 159 -10.00 10.36 6.06
N PRO A 160 -11.23 10.76 6.44
CA PRO A 160 -12.23 9.81 6.91
C PRO A 160 -12.50 8.72 5.87
N THR A 161 -12.50 7.46 6.30
CA THR A 161 -12.62 6.28 5.44
C THR A 161 -13.88 5.49 5.74
N VAL A 162 -14.35 4.68 4.78
CA VAL A 162 -15.45 3.75 5.01
C VAL A 162 -14.95 2.54 5.81
N LEU A 163 -15.73 2.13 6.80
CA LEU A 163 -15.56 0.87 7.52
C LEU A 163 -16.24 -0.26 6.74
N GLU A 164 -15.44 -1.20 6.32
CA GLU A 164 -15.88 -2.46 5.73
C GLU A 164 -15.81 -3.57 6.78
N ALA A 165 -16.58 -4.64 6.60
CA ALA A 165 -16.68 -5.69 7.60
C ALA A 165 -16.92 -7.08 7.01
N ASN A 166 -16.34 -8.07 7.65
CA ASN A 166 -16.66 -9.49 7.50
C ASN A 166 -17.26 -9.97 8.83
N LEU A 167 -18.57 -10.24 8.82
CA LEU A 167 -19.29 -10.74 9.99
C LEU A 167 -19.65 -12.21 9.75
N VAL A 168 -19.22 -13.09 10.66
CA VAL A 168 -19.46 -14.54 10.56
C VAL A 168 -20.29 -14.98 11.76
N ALA A 169 -21.42 -15.64 11.54
CA ALA A 169 -22.19 -16.19 12.66
C ALA A 169 -21.55 -17.45 13.21
N LEU A 170 -21.44 -17.52 14.55
CA LEU A 170 -20.80 -18.65 15.21
C LEU A 170 -21.65 -19.93 15.08
N PRO A 171 -21.03 -21.12 15.07
CA PRO A 171 -21.77 -22.38 14.99
C PRO A 171 -22.88 -22.49 16.05
N GLY A 172 -24.08 -22.89 15.63
CA GLY A 172 -25.24 -23.02 16.51
C GLY A 172 -25.88 -21.70 16.96
N THR A 173 -25.40 -20.55 16.48
CA THR A 173 -25.95 -19.22 16.78
C THR A 173 -26.47 -18.54 15.51
N ARG A 174 -27.32 -17.53 15.66
CA ARG A 174 -27.77 -16.68 14.56
C ARG A 174 -27.68 -15.23 15.01
N ALA A 175 -27.33 -14.33 14.10
CA ALA A 175 -27.32 -12.91 14.36
C ALA A 175 -28.49 -12.24 13.64
N ALA A 176 -29.50 -11.85 14.40
CA ALA A 176 -30.62 -11.08 13.89
C ALA A 176 -30.30 -9.58 14.02
N THR A 177 -30.40 -8.88 12.90
CA THR A 177 -30.23 -7.43 12.79
C THR A 177 -28.98 -6.88 13.50
N PRO A 178 -27.78 -7.30 13.09
CA PRO A 178 -26.55 -6.74 13.61
C PRO A 178 -26.40 -5.29 13.15
N VAL A 179 -25.95 -4.45 14.08
CA VAL A 179 -25.78 -3.02 13.87
C VAL A 179 -24.42 -2.58 14.40
N LEU A 180 -23.75 -1.74 13.63
CA LEU A 180 -22.50 -1.09 13.96
C LEU A 180 -22.77 0.40 14.10
N ALA A 181 -22.37 0.99 15.21
CA ALA A 181 -22.49 2.41 15.46
C ALA A 181 -21.13 3.02 15.78
N VAL A 182 -20.95 4.27 15.39
CA VAL A 182 -19.84 5.11 15.85
C VAL A 182 -20.47 6.25 16.66
N PRO A 183 -20.59 6.10 18.00
CA PRO A 183 -21.32 7.07 18.83
C PRO A 183 -20.81 8.50 18.67
N GLY A 184 -19.49 8.69 18.54
CA GLY A 184 -18.87 10.01 18.40
C GLY A 184 -19.20 10.74 17.09
N THR A 185 -19.69 10.05 16.07
CA THR A 185 -20.06 10.67 14.78
C THR A 185 -21.57 10.68 14.53
N GLY A 186 -22.36 10.01 15.37
CA GLY A 186 -23.80 9.86 15.17
C GLY A 186 -24.17 8.91 14.03
N TYR A 187 -23.22 8.17 13.45
CA TYR A 187 -23.54 7.24 12.37
C TYR A 187 -23.79 5.83 12.89
N LEU A 188 -24.79 5.19 12.28
CA LEU A 188 -25.17 3.81 12.51
C LEU A 188 -25.42 3.13 11.18
N LEU A 189 -24.90 1.92 11.03
CA LEU A 189 -25.10 1.04 9.89
C LEU A 189 -25.64 -0.29 10.37
N GLY A 190 -26.73 -0.74 9.78
CA GLY A 190 -27.40 -1.97 10.15
C GLY A 190 -27.75 -2.86 8.97
N TRP A 191 -27.93 -4.13 9.27
CA TRP A 191 -28.41 -5.15 8.35
C TRP A 191 -29.82 -5.60 8.78
N ALA A 192 -30.84 -5.40 7.96
CA ALA A 192 -32.23 -5.75 8.26
C ALA A 192 -32.55 -7.22 7.92
N GLY A 193 -31.77 -8.16 8.47
CA GLY A 193 -31.93 -9.58 8.22
C GLY A 193 -31.30 -10.47 9.28
N VAL A 194 -31.24 -11.77 8.98
CA VAL A 194 -30.61 -12.77 9.85
C VAL A 194 -29.38 -13.32 9.15
N ILE A 195 -28.26 -13.41 9.87
CA ILE A 195 -27.08 -14.15 9.44
C ILE A 195 -27.19 -15.56 10.06
N PRO A 196 -27.44 -16.61 9.25
CA PRO A 196 -27.55 -17.98 9.74
C PRO A 196 -26.24 -18.52 10.31
N ALA A 197 -26.31 -19.56 11.14
CA ALA A 197 -25.13 -20.19 11.73
C ALA A 197 -24.11 -20.61 10.66
N GLY A 198 -22.86 -20.18 10.80
CA GLY A 198 -21.78 -20.47 9.86
C GLY A 198 -21.76 -19.60 8.60
N SER A 199 -22.82 -18.85 8.31
CA SER A 199 -22.87 -17.91 7.19
C SER A 199 -22.01 -16.68 7.43
N ARG A 200 -21.59 -16.04 6.33
CA ARG A 200 -20.76 -14.85 6.31
C ARG A 200 -21.44 -13.71 5.57
N LEU A 201 -21.58 -12.58 6.26
CA LEU A 201 -21.98 -11.30 5.68
C LEU A 201 -20.73 -10.46 5.39
N HIS A 202 -20.56 -10.08 4.14
CA HIS A 202 -19.53 -9.14 3.67
C HIS A 202 -20.15 -7.77 3.44
N LEU A 203 -19.60 -6.74 4.09
CA LEU A 203 -19.90 -5.33 3.82
C LEU A 203 -18.70 -4.74 3.09
N ARG A 204 -18.90 -4.26 1.86
CA ARG A 204 -17.81 -3.77 1.00
C ARG A 204 -18.13 -2.44 0.35
N TRP A 205 -17.14 -1.57 0.32
CA TRP A 205 -17.21 -0.28 -0.35
C TRP A 205 -16.80 -0.42 -1.81
N ASP A 206 -17.72 -0.11 -2.73
CA ASP A 206 -17.40 0.05 -4.13
C ASP A 206 -17.03 1.52 -4.38
N ALA A 207 -15.74 1.77 -4.64
CA ALA A 207 -15.22 3.10 -4.88
C ALA A 207 -15.68 3.70 -6.23
N GLU A 208 -15.96 2.86 -7.24
CA GLU A 208 -16.42 3.32 -8.56
C GLU A 208 -17.91 3.69 -8.49
N ALA A 209 -18.73 2.80 -7.93
CA ALA A 209 -20.16 3.06 -7.73
C ALA A 209 -20.44 4.04 -6.57
N LYS A 210 -19.44 4.31 -5.72
CA LYS A 210 -19.55 5.09 -4.47
C LYS A 210 -20.69 4.59 -3.58
N ALA A 211 -20.81 3.26 -3.47
CA ALA A 211 -21.90 2.61 -2.77
C ALA A 211 -21.37 1.54 -1.82
N LEU A 212 -22.04 1.39 -0.68
CA LEU A 212 -21.84 0.25 0.20
C LEU A 212 -22.68 -0.92 -0.30
N THR A 213 -22.05 -2.08 -0.44
CA THR A 213 -22.68 -3.33 -0.87
C THR A 213 -22.68 -4.34 0.27
N ALA A 214 -23.67 -5.23 0.26
CA ALA A 214 -23.72 -6.36 1.17
C ALA A 214 -23.93 -7.66 0.43
N ASP A 215 -23.14 -8.65 0.80
CA ASP A 215 -23.18 -10.00 0.24
C ASP A 215 -23.27 -11.03 1.38
N LEU A 216 -24.24 -11.94 1.31
CA LEU A 216 -24.41 -13.04 2.25
C LEU A 216 -24.11 -14.35 1.53
N ASP A 217 -23.00 -15.00 1.90
CA ASP A 217 -22.51 -16.24 1.28
C ASP A 217 -22.42 -16.19 -0.26
N GLY A 218 -22.03 -15.06 -0.84
CA GLY A 218 -21.90 -14.87 -2.29
C GLY A 218 -23.17 -14.41 -3.01
N ALA A 219 -24.28 -14.19 -2.30
CA ALA A 219 -25.48 -13.57 -2.83
C ALA A 219 -25.59 -12.09 -2.44
N ASP A 220 -25.73 -11.21 -3.43
CA ASP A 220 -26.01 -9.79 -3.20
C ASP A 220 -27.35 -9.61 -2.48
N ARG A 221 -27.27 -8.86 -1.38
CA ARG A 221 -28.37 -8.52 -0.49
C ARG A 221 -28.26 -7.07 -0.01
N THR A 222 -27.64 -6.22 -0.83
CA THR A 222 -27.42 -4.79 -0.53
C THR A 222 -28.71 -4.06 -0.11
N ALA A 223 -29.86 -4.44 -0.66
CA ALA A 223 -31.17 -3.87 -0.29
C ALA A 223 -31.56 -4.06 1.19
N MET A 224 -30.93 -4.99 1.90
CA MET A 224 -31.18 -5.22 3.32
C MET A 224 -30.37 -4.28 4.23
N LEU A 225 -29.43 -3.50 3.70
CA LEU A 225 -28.72 -2.50 4.48
C LEU A 225 -29.60 -1.29 4.80
N PHE A 226 -29.35 -0.68 5.95
CA PHE A 226 -29.90 0.62 6.34
C PHE A 226 -28.88 1.42 7.13
N SER A 227 -28.98 2.74 7.11
CA SER A 227 -28.15 3.61 7.96
C SER A 227 -28.97 4.70 8.65
N VAL A 228 -28.34 5.33 9.65
CA VAL A 228 -28.85 6.52 10.37
C VAL A 228 -27.68 7.48 10.59
N ALA A 229 -27.89 8.79 10.40
CA ALA A 229 -26.85 9.82 10.51
C ALA A 229 -26.89 10.64 11.83
N ASP A 230 -27.98 10.53 12.60
CA ASP A 230 -28.20 11.23 13.88
C ASP A 230 -28.49 10.22 15.01
N PHE A 231 -27.72 9.13 15.04
CA PHE A 231 -27.82 8.11 16.06
C PHE A 231 -27.36 8.65 17.42
N GLU A 232 -28.25 8.55 18.41
CA GLU A 232 -27.93 8.84 19.80
C GLU A 232 -28.19 7.59 20.67
N PRO A 233 -27.21 7.12 21.46
CA PRO A 233 -27.40 6.03 22.41
C PRO A 233 -28.60 6.27 23.34
N GLY A 234 -29.47 5.27 23.50
CA GLY A 234 -30.62 5.33 24.39
C GLY A 234 -31.88 6.00 23.80
N LYS A 235 -31.81 6.58 22.59
CA LYS A 235 -33.00 7.06 21.87
C LYS A 235 -33.51 5.98 20.92
N SER A 236 -34.83 5.77 20.91
CA SER A 236 -35.47 4.90 19.91
C SER A 236 -35.30 5.50 18.53
N LEU A 237 -34.99 4.64 17.55
CA LEU A 237 -35.00 5.04 16.14
C LEU A 237 -36.40 4.89 15.57
N THR A 238 -36.74 5.77 14.62
CA THR A 238 -38.00 5.76 13.86
C THR A 238 -37.73 5.41 12.40
N ALA A 239 -38.75 4.92 11.70
CA ALA A 239 -38.64 4.59 10.27
C ALA A 239 -38.19 5.79 9.41
N ALA A 240 -38.59 7.01 9.79
CA ALA A 240 -38.21 8.25 9.10
C ALA A 240 -36.71 8.58 9.19
N GLN A 241 -35.99 8.01 10.17
CA GLN A 241 -34.54 8.20 10.32
C GLN A 241 -33.73 7.18 9.51
N LEU A 242 -34.36 6.12 9.01
CA LEU A 242 -33.69 5.08 8.24
C LEU A 242 -33.43 5.56 6.82
N ARG A 243 -32.19 5.47 6.38
CA ARG A 243 -31.78 5.81 5.01
C ARG A 243 -31.58 4.53 4.19
N ARG A 244 -32.19 4.55 2.99
CA ARG A 244 -32.04 3.54 1.93
C ARG A 244 -31.90 4.27 0.59
N PRO A 245 -30.85 4.03 -0.20
CA PRO A 245 -29.71 3.14 0.08
C PRO A 245 -28.93 3.54 1.35
N ALA A 246 -28.33 2.57 2.01
CA ALA A 246 -27.58 2.80 3.24
C ALA A 246 -26.34 3.65 2.96
N GLU A 247 -26.12 4.66 3.79
CA GLU A 247 -24.89 5.43 3.81
C GLU A 247 -23.79 4.62 4.54
N PRO A 248 -22.54 4.68 4.06
CA PRO A 248 -21.44 3.95 4.67
C PRO A 248 -21.11 4.49 6.07
N LEU A 249 -20.78 3.58 6.98
CA LEU A 249 -20.22 3.95 8.28
C LEU A 249 -18.80 4.48 8.08
N ARG A 250 -18.56 5.76 8.39
CA ARG A 250 -17.24 6.39 8.21
C ARG A 250 -16.45 6.42 9.51
N LEU A 251 -15.20 6.00 9.44
CA LEU A 251 -14.20 6.19 10.49
C LEU A 251 -13.53 7.56 10.30
N PRO A 252 -13.64 8.49 11.28
CA PRO A 252 -12.86 9.72 11.26
C PRO A 252 -11.37 9.40 11.43
N VAL A 253 -10.51 10.38 11.14
CA VAL A 253 -9.06 10.25 11.36
C VAL A 253 -8.78 10.09 12.87
N GLY A 254 -7.89 9.16 13.21
CA GLY A 254 -7.51 8.83 14.57
C GLY A 254 -8.29 7.65 15.15
N THR A 255 -8.20 7.53 16.47
CA THR A 255 -8.77 6.42 17.24
C THR A 255 -10.27 6.62 17.46
N THR A 256 -11.08 5.66 17.03
CA THR A 256 -12.53 5.68 17.12
C THR A 256 -13.06 4.44 17.82
N THR A 257 -14.01 4.61 18.73
CA THR A 257 -14.76 3.51 19.32
C THR A 257 -15.93 3.13 18.42
N VAL A 258 -15.94 1.88 17.97
CA VAL A 258 -17.06 1.27 17.26
C VAL A 258 -17.84 0.41 18.24
N TRP A 259 -19.16 0.51 18.16
CA TRP A 259 -20.09 -0.16 19.04
C TRP A 259 -20.93 -1.17 18.26
N TYR A 260 -20.85 -2.43 18.65
CA TYR A 260 -21.74 -3.46 18.14
C TYR A 260 -23.00 -3.52 18.99
N VAL A 261 -24.15 -3.29 18.36
CA VAL A 261 -25.45 -3.39 19.00
C VAL A 261 -26.33 -4.30 18.16
N THR A 262 -27.27 -4.99 18.80
CA THR A 262 -28.33 -5.69 18.09
C THR A 262 -29.58 -4.85 18.18
N ALA A 263 -30.33 -4.80 17.09
CA ALA A 263 -31.52 -3.97 17.01
C ALA A 263 -32.75 -4.88 16.88
N GLY A 264 -33.70 -4.74 17.79
CA GLY A 264 -34.97 -5.47 17.68
C GLY A 264 -35.74 -4.99 16.46
N LEU A 265 -35.89 -5.83 15.44
CA LEU A 265 -36.83 -5.60 14.36
C LEU A 265 -38.14 -6.31 14.73
N PHE A 266 -39.08 -5.54 15.29
CA PHE A 266 -40.41 -6.06 15.60
C PHE A 266 -41.33 -5.77 14.41
N ASP A 267 -41.74 -6.83 13.73
CA ASP A 267 -42.83 -6.82 12.74
C ASP A 267 -43.99 -7.64 13.34
N ARG A 268 -44.69 -7.04 14.31
CA ARG A 268 -45.90 -7.64 14.88
C ARG A 268 -47.09 -6.69 14.68
N PRO A 269 -48.26 -7.20 14.24
CA PRO A 269 -49.46 -6.40 14.02
C PRO A 269 -49.93 -5.57 15.24
N GLU A 270 -49.50 -5.94 16.45
CA GLU A 270 -49.88 -5.26 17.70
C GLU A 270 -48.92 -4.12 18.11
N LEU A 271 -47.77 -4.01 17.45
CA LEU A 271 -46.71 -3.04 17.76
C LEU A 271 -46.52 -2.10 16.56
N ASP A 272 -47.26 -1.00 16.54
CA ASP A 272 -47.35 0.00 15.47
C ASP A 272 -46.07 0.87 15.29
N ALA A 273 -44.91 0.37 15.74
CA ALA A 273 -43.63 1.06 15.66
C ALA A 273 -42.47 0.06 15.55
N VAL A 274 -41.66 0.20 14.51
CA VAL A 274 -40.30 -0.36 14.49
C VAL A 274 -39.49 0.37 15.55
N MET A 275 -39.45 -0.18 16.77
CA MET A 275 -38.61 0.34 17.84
C MET A 275 -37.28 -0.37 17.83
N PHE A 276 -36.27 0.25 17.23
CA PHE A 276 -34.90 -0.06 17.59
C PHE A 276 -34.63 0.60 18.95
N ALA A 277 -34.89 -0.13 20.04
CA ALA A 277 -34.44 0.27 21.36
C ALA A 277 -32.92 0.10 21.40
N VAL A 278 -32.19 1.17 21.12
CA VAL A 278 -30.73 1.14 21.19
C VAL A 278 -30.32 1.41 22.63
N ALA A 279 -29.40 0.59 23.13
CA ALA A 279 -28.87 0.69 24.47
C ALA A 279 -28.38 2.11 24.80
N ARG A 280 -28.50 2.52 26.07
CA ARG A 280 -27.81 3.70 26.61
C ARG A 280 -26.31 3.46 26.61
N GLU A 281 -25.52 4.52 26.53
CA GLU A 281 -24.05 4.40 26.53
C GLU A 281 -23.50 3.76 27.82
N ALA A 282 -24.18 3.89 28.96
CA ALA A 282 -23.76 3.24 30.20
C ALA A 282 -24.12 1.74 30.27
N LEU A 283 -25.00 1.26 29.39
CA LEU A 283 -25.53 -0.11 29.45
C LEU A 283 -24.45 -1.12 29.04
N ARG A 284 -24.28 -2.13 29.88
CA ARG A 284 -23.36 -3.26 29.64
C ARG A 284 -24.08 -4.59 29.74
N GLN A 285 -23.46 -5.67 29.27
CA GLN A 285 -23.91 -7.00 29.64
C GLN A 285 -23.40 -7.32 31.05
N GLY A 286 -24.32 -7.67 31.95
CA GLY A 286 -24.02 -8.10 33.31
C GLY A 286 -23.99 -9.61 33.42
N ARG A 287 -23.08 -10.11 34.27
CA ARG A 287 -23.04 -11.51 34.68
C ARG A 287 -23.66 -11.66 36.06
N PHE A 288 -24.49 -12.69 36.21
CA PHE A 288 -25.07 -13.06 37.50
C PHE A 288 -23.97 -13.26 38.55
N ASP A 289 -24.17 -12.68 39.72
CA ASP A 289 -23.22 -12.59 40.86
C ASP A 289 -21.94 -11.78 40.65
N GLN A 290 -21.71 -11.14 39.50
CA GLN A 290 -20.49 -10.35 39.23
C GLN A 290 -20.74 -8.85 39.12
N ASP A 291 -21.92 -8.44 38.65
CA ASP A 291 -22.22 -7.05 38.34
C ASP A 291 -23.43 -6.51 39.13
N GLY A 292 -23.41 -5.21 39.47
CA GLY A 292 -24.59 -4.48 39.90
C GLY A 292 -25.57 -4.27 38.74
N TRP A 293 -26.85 -4.56 38.96
CA TRP A 293 -27.87 -4.71 37.91
C TRP A 293 -28.58 -3.41 37.49
N ASP A 294 -28.22 -2.27 38.09
CA ASP A 294 -28.90 -1.00 37.82
C ASP A 294 -28.69 -0.50 36.38
N ASP A 295 -27.62 -0.96 35.70
CA ASP A 295 -27.27 -0.60 34.30
C ASP A 295 -26.77 -1.80 33.47
N ALA A 296 -27.32 -3.00 33.70
CA ALA A 296 -26.85 -4.23 33.03
C ALA A 296 -27.98 -5.09 32.44
N LEU A 297 -27.82 -5.54 31.20
CA LEU A 297 -28.67 -6.59 30.59
C LEU A 297 -28.13 -7.98 30.92
N MET A 298 -28.99 -8.99 30.94
CA MET A 298 -28.54 -10.38 31.05
C MET A 298 -27.56 -10.72 29.92
N TYR A 299 -26.44 -11.35 30.29
CA TYR A 299 -25.44 -11.83 29.36
C TYR A 299 -26.05 -12.65 28.22
N GLN A 300 -25.68 -12.31 27.00
CA GLN A 300 -26.02 -13.04 25.78
C GLN A 300 -24.73 -13.60 25.18
N PRO A 301 -24.69 -14.90 24.83
CA PRO A 301 -23.52 -15.47 24.16
C PRO A 301 -23.27 -14.76 22.82
N PRO A 302 -22.02 -14.67 22.37
CA PRO A 302 -21.69 -13.98 21.13
C PRO A 302 -22.35 -14.68 19.93
N PRO A 303 -23.16 -13.98 19.11
CA PRO A 303 -23.73 -14.58 17.90
C PRO A 303 -22.81 -14.43 16.68
N LEU A 304 -21.81 -13.55 16.74
CA LEU A 304 -20.95 -13.20 15.61
C LEU A 304 -19.49 -13.24 15.97
N TRP A 305 -18.67 -13.38 14.94
CA TRP A 305 -17.26 -13.04 14.91
C TRP A 305 -17.07 -11.92 13.90
N GLY A 306 -16.29 -10.89 14.25
CA GLY A 306 -16.11 -9.71 13.41
C GLY A 306 -14.66 -9.42 13.02
N GLU A 307 -14.47 -9.14 11.74
CA GLU A 307 -13.26 -8.53 11.18
C GLU A 307 -13.63 -7.27 10.43
N PHE A 308 -12.88 -6.21 10.69
CA PHE A 308 -13.12 -4.89 10.15
C PHE A 308 -11.89 -4.40 9.41
N PHE A 309 -12.11 -3.77 8.27
CA PHE A 309 -11.05 -3.27 7.40
C PHE A 309 -11.45 -1.92 6.83
N TRP A 310 -10.44 -1.12 6.49
CA TRP A 310 -10.61 0.18 5.88
C TRP A 310 -9.37 0.50 5.07
N THR A 311 -9.50 1.40 4.09
CA THR A 311 -8.37 1.87 3.29
C THR A 311 -8.43 3.38 3.16
N SER A 312 -7.38 4.05 3.64
CA SER A 312 -7.24 5.50 3.62
C SER A 312 -5.93 5.92 2.96
N PRO A 313 -5.82 7.13 2.41
CA PRO A 313 -4.55 7.63 1.91
C PRO A 313 -3.55 7.79 3.06
N ALA A 314 -2.33 7.25 2.90
CA ALA A 314 -1.29 7.37 3.92
C ALA A 314 -0.81 8.83 4.07
N PRO A 315 -0.60 9.33 5.30
CA PRO A 315 -0.14 10.69 5.52
C PRO A 315 1.36 10.82 5.25
N ALA A 316 1.75 11.96 4.65
CA ALA A 316 3.13 12.34 4.41
C ALA A 316 3.97 11.17 3.85
N SER A 317 3.52 10.59 2.75
CA SER A 317 4.23 9.49 2.12
C SER A 317 4.12 9.49 0.60
N PHE A 318 5.07 8.82 -0.05
CA PHE A 318 4.99 8.54 -1.48
C PHE A 318 5.69 7.23 -1.82
N ASP A 319 5.20 6.58 -2.87
CA ASP A 319 5.80 5.40 -3.46
C ASP A 319 6.35 5.73 -4.85
N VAL A 320 7.54 5.22 -5.17
CA VAL A 320 8.10 5.26 -6.52
C VAL A 320 7.97 3.88 -7.15
N HIS A 321 7.04 3.76 -8.10
CA HIS A 321 6.79 2.52 -8.83
C HIS A 321 7.70 2.46 -10.05
N VAL A 322 8.59 1.48 -10.06
CA VAL A 322 9.52 1.21 -11.16
C VAL A 322 9.04 -0.04 -11.90
N PRO A 323 8.67 0.05 -13.19
CA PRO A 323 8.14 -1.09 -13.92
C PRO A 323 9.20 -2.19 -14.15
N ALA A 324 8.86 -3.46 -13.93
CA ALA A 324 9.80 -4.58 -14.07
C ALA A 324 10.22 -4.91 -15.50
N GLY A 325 9.47 -4.46 -16.52
CA GLY A 325 9.90 -4.57 -17.93
C GLY A 325 11.24 -3.88 -18.19
N VAL A 326 11.64 -2.98 -17.29
CA VAL A 326 12.92 -2.28 -17.30
C VAL A 326 14.12 -3.22 -17.03
N LEU A 327 13.91 -4.52 -16.73
CA LEU A 327 14.95 -5.42 -16.22
C LEU A 327 15.07 -6.78 -16.94
N ALA A 328 14.50 -6.94 -18.13
CA ALA A 328 14.51 -8.20 -18.89
C ALA A 328 15.79 -8.37 -19.73
N ALA A 329 16.93 -8.75 -19.13
CA ALA A 329 18.20 -8.90 -19.86
C ALA A 329 18.21 -9.96 -20.99
N ASP A 330 18.56 -9.55 -22.22
CA ASP A 330 18.77 -10.42 -23.40
C ASP A 330 20.08 -11.23 -23.38
N ARG A 331 21.01 -10.97 -22.44
CA ARG A 331 22.32 -11.67 -22.39
C ARG A 331 22.71 -12.19 -21.01
N PRO A 332 23.44 -13.33 -20.94
CA PRO A 332 23.96 -13.89 -19.70
C PRO A 332 25.30 -13.21 -19.35
N LEU A 333 25.27 -11.94 -18.96
CA LEU A 333 26.51 -11.25 -18.52
C LEU A 333 26.73 -11.37 -17.01
N TRP A 334 25.69 -11.66 -16.22
CA TRP A 334 25.79 -11.93 -14.79
C TRP A 334 25.15 -13.29 -14.44
N PRO A 335 25.77 -14.08 -13.55
CA PRO A 335 25.27 -15.40 -13.16
C PRO A 335 23.96 -15.34 -12.35
N ASP A 336 23.54 -14.16 -11.87
CA ASP A 336 22.30 -13.99 -11.10
C ASP A 336 21.59 -12.67 -11.43
N ARG A 337 20.53 -12.77 -12.25
CA ARG A 337 19.69 -11.64 -12.69
C ARG A 337 18.85 -11.06 -11.55
N GLU A 338 18.40 -11.92 -10.65
CA GLU A 338 17.56 -11.53 -9.53
C GLU A 338 18.38 -10.71 -8.54
N GLN A 339 19.62 -11.12 -8.30
CA GLN A 339 20.56 -10.34 -7.51
C GLN A 339 20.90 -8.97 -8.13
N ALA A 340 21.05 -8.88 -9.46
CA ALA A 340 21.26 -7.58 -10.13
C ALA A 340 20.06 -6.64 -9.94
N ARG A 341 18.85 -7.19 -10.04
CA ARG A 341 17.59 -6.47 -9.83
C ARG A 341 17.45 -6.00 -8.39
N GLU A 342 17.70 -6.88 -7.43
CA GLU A 342 17.66 -6.57 -6.00
C GLU A 342 18.64 -5.44 -5.66
N ARG A 343 19.88 -5.55 -6.14
CA ARG A 343 20.92 -4.52 -6.00
C ARG A 343 20.49 -3.16 -6.55
N LEU A 344 19.90 -3.13 -7.75
CA LEU A 344 19.41 -1.90 -8.35
C LEU A 344 18.22 -1.32 -7.57
N GLY A 345 17.30 -2.18 -7.12
CA GLY A 345 16.19 -1.78 -6.25
C GLY A 345 16.67 -1.18 -4.94
N LEU A 346 17.70 -1.77 -4.31
CA LEU A 346 18.32 -1.27 -3.10
C LEU A 346 18.98 0.11 -3.33
N LEU A 347 19.72 0.29 -4.42
CA LEU A 347 20.30 1.60 -4.75
C LEU A 347 19.22 2.66 -4.99
N ALA A 348 18.16 2.31 -5.71
CA ALA A 348 17.04 3.21 -5.98
C ALA A 348 16.33 3.61 -4.67
N ALA A 349 16.02 2.63 -3.82
CA ALA A 349 15.41 2.85 -2.52
C ALA A 349 16.27 3.75 -1.63
N GLN A 350 17.58 3.49 -1.53
CA GLN A 350 18.51 4.32 -0.76
C GLN A 350 18.59 5.77 -1.28
N GLY A 351 18.59 5.96 -2.60
CA GLY A 351 18.60 7.30 -3.18
C GLY A 351 17.30 8.05 -2.96
N VAL A 352 16.16 7.39 -3.16
CA VAL A 352 14.83 7.95 -2.91
C VAL A 352 14.67 8.31 -1.44
N GLU A 353 15.11 7.44 -0.54
CA GLU A 353 15.07 7.65 0.92
C GLU A 353 15.89 8.88 1.34
N GLU A 354 16.97 9.19 0.64
CA GLU A 354 17.76 10.40 0.90
C GLU A 354 17.24 11.66 0.22
N LEU A 355 16.47 11.52 -0.86
CA LEU A 355 15.88 12.64 -1.57
C LEU A 355 14.51 13.05 -1.03
N ARG A 356 13.93 12.26 -0.11
CA ARG A 356 12.65 12.57 0.54
C ARG A 356 12.77 13.73 1.51
N ALA A 357 11.65 14.43 1.73
CA ALA A 357 11.58 15.44 2.78
C ALA A 357 11.63 14.81 4.18
N ALA A 358 12.14 15.55 5.16
CA ALA A 358 12.14 15.12 6.55
C ALA A 358 10.71 14.81 7.02
N GLY A 359 10.52 13.66 7.66
CA GLY A 359 9.21 13.20 8.14
C GLY A 359 8.31 12.57 7.09
N VAL A 360 8.65 12.63 5.79
CA VAL A 360 7.87 11.98 4.72
C VAL A 360 8.35 10.55 4.52
N ARG A 361 7.49 9.54 4.62
CA ARG A 361 7.88 8.15 4.32
C ARG A 361 8.02 7.94 2.81
N ALA A 362 9.06 7.25 2.38
CA ALA A 362 9.25 6.93 0.98
C ALA A 362 9.44 5.43 0.79
N ARG A 363 8.89 4.89 -0.30
CA ARG A 363 9.14 3.51 -0.71
C ARG A 363 9.47 3.47 -2.19
N THR A 364 10.28 2.51 -2.60
CA THR A 364 10.52 2.22 -4.02
C THR A 364 10.12 0.79 -4.28
N ASP A 365 9.16 0.59 -5.19
CA ASP A 365 8.64 -0.72 -5.54
C ASP A 365 8.98 -1.07 -6.98
N LEU A 366 9.66 -2.20 -7.16
CA LEU A 366 9.93 -2.79 -8.47
C LEU A 366 8.72 -3.62 -8.91
N VAL A 367 7.73 -2.96 -9.51
CA VAL A 367 6.43 -3.55 -9.88
C VAL A 367 6.62 -4.68 -10.90
N PRO A 368 6.27 -5.94 -10.59
CA PRO A 368 6.42 -7.06 -11.52
C PRO A 368 5.60 -6.84 -12.80
N LEU A 369 6.12 -7.34 -13.92
CA LEU A 369 5.40 -7.30 -15.19
C LEU A 369 4.20 -8.25 -15.04
N ARG A 370 3.00 -7.69 -14.92
CA ARG A 370 1.77 -8.48 -15.05
C ARG A 370 1.55 -8.74 -16.54
N GLU A 371 2.08 -9.85 -17.04
CA GLU A 371 1.56 -10.45 -18.27
C GLU A 371 0.17 -10.98 -17.97
N VAL A 372 -0.85 -10.18 -18.28
CA VAL A 372 -2.22 -10.67 -18.31
C VAL A 372 -2.36 -11.47 -19.61
N MET A 373 -1.98 -12.75 -19.56
CA MET A 373 -2.46 -13.69 -20.57
C MET A 373 -3.94 -13.94 -20.29
N PRO A 374 -4.86 -13.62 -21.21
CA PRO A 374 -6.24 -14.04 -21.07
C PRO A 374 -6.29 -15.58 -21.19
N LEU A 375 -6.17 -16.28 -20.07
CA LEU A 375 -6.45 -17.70 -20.00
C LEU A 375 -7.96 -17.88 -20.22
N ARG A 376 -8.34 -18.53 -21.33
CA ARG A 376 -9.72 -18.97 -21.58
C ARG A 376 -10.02 -20.34 -20.96
N ASP A 377 -9.13 -20.86 -20.14
CA ASP A 377 -9.29 -22.17 -19.54
C ASP A 377 -10.06 -22.07 -18.23
N ARG A 378 -11.24 -22.70 -18.22
CA ARG A 378 -12.05 -22.94 -17.03
C ARG A 378 -11.29 -23.88 -16.09
N VAL A 379 -10.75 -23.34 -15.01
CA VAL A 379 -10.35 -24.16 -13.86
C VAL A 379 -11.61 -24.53 -13.10
N THR A 380 -12.10 -25.74 -13.29
CA THR A 380 -13.04 -26.36 -12.35
C THR A 380 -12.25 -26.79 -11.11
N VAL A 381 -12.29 -25.96 -10.07
CA VAL A 381 -11.90 -26.36 -8.73
C VAL A 381 -13.00 -27.30 -8.22
N GLY A 382 -12.70 -28.59 -8.14
CA GLY A 382 -13.58 -29.56 -7.52
C GLY A 382 -13.52 -29.38 -6.00
N GLU A 383 -14.43 -28.59 -5.44
CA GLU A 383 -14.64 -28.56 -3.99
C GLU A 383 -15.34 -29.86 -3.57
N GLY A 384 -14.66 -30.60 -2.69
CA GLY A 384 -15.27 -31.72 -1.99
C GLY A 384 -16.41 -31.21 -1.11
N LEU A 385 -17.62 -31.71 -1.38
CA LEU A 385 -18.83 -31.42 -0.62
C LEU A 385 -18.61 -31.64 0.88
N LEU A 386 -18.84 -30.60 1.67
CA LEU A 386 -19.49 -30.75 2.96
C LEU A 386 -20.98 -30.48 2.75
N LEU A 387 -21.79 -31.52 2.93
CA LEU A 387 -23.24 -31.43 3.01
C LEU A 387 -23.61 -30.50 4.18
N VAL A 388 -24.10 -29.31 3.84
CA VAL A 388 -24.90 -28.50 4.75
C VAL A 388 -26.33 -29.00 4.63
N ASP A 389 -26.79 -29.79 5.60
CA ASP A 389 -28.21 -30.02 5.82
C ASP A 389 -28.81 -28.72 6.40
N GLY A 390 -29.11 -27.79 5.50
CA GLY A 390 -29.87 -26.59 5.77
C GLY A 390 -30.74 -26.36 4.54
N ALA A 391 -32.05 -26.52 4.68
CA ALA A 391 -32.98 -26.10 3.64
C ALA A 391 -32.67 -24.64 3.27
N PRO A 392 -32.69 -24.27 1.97
CA PRO A 392 -32.51 -22.87 1.57
C PRO A 392 -33.53 -22.04 2.35
N ALA A 393 -33.05 -21.03 3.07
CA ALA A 393 -33.95 -20.06 3.69
C ALA A 393 -34.83 -19.50 2.57
N ALA A 394 -36.14 -19.71 2.67
CA ALA A 394 -37.11 -19.04 1.81
C ALA A 394 -36.74 -17.56 1.81
N GLY A 395 -36.65 -16.95 0.61
CA GLY A 395 -36.27 -15.55 0.49
C GLY A 395 -37.18 -14.72 1.39
N SER A 396 -36.63 -14.21 2.50
CA SER A 396 -37.39 -13.30 3.34
C SER A 396 -37.70 -12.07 2.48
N PRO A 397 -38.98 -11.66 2.37
CA PRO A 397 -39.30 -10.40 1.73
C PRO A 397 -38.51 -9.29 2.44
N VAL A 398 -38.10 -8.27 1.68
CA VAL A 398 -37.56 -7.04 2.27
C VAL A 398 -38.62 -6.54 3.26
N PRO A 399 -38.31 -6.38 4.56
CA PRO A 399 -39.30 -5.86 5.49
C PRO A 399 -39.76 -4.48 4.99
N GLU A 400 -41.06 -4.31 4.78
CA GLU A 400 -41.68 -3.03 4.46
C GLU A 400 -41.74 -2.19 5.73
N PHE A 401 -40.99 -1.08 5.73
CA PHE A 401 -41.00 -0.15 6.85
C PHE A 401 -42.15 0.83 6.64
N GLY A 402 -43.24 0.67 7.40
CA GLY A 402 -44.34 1.63 7.43
C GLY A 402 -45.49 1.37 6.45
N ALA A 403 -45.86 0.12 6.18
CA ALA A 403 -47.05 -0.18 5.40
C ALA A 403 -48.33 0.26 6.14
N LEU A 404 -49.00 1.29 5.61
CA LEU A 404 -50.40 1.61 5.92
C LEU A 404 -51.30 0.57 5.24
N LEU A 405 -52.21 0.02 6.03
CA LEU A 405 -53.18 -1.03 5.69
C LEU A 405 -53.93 -0.76 4.39
N ASP A 406 -53.86 -1.69 3.44
CA ASP A 406 -54.98 -2.01 2.56
C ASP A 406 -55.01 -3.53 2.28
N GLY A 407 -56.00 -4.19 2.90
CA GLY A 407 -56.60 -5.47 2.47
C GLY A 407 -55.75 -6.75 2.57
N THR A 408 -55.97 -7.57 3.60
CA THR A 408 -55.58 -8.99 3.59
C THR A 408 -56.70 -9.90 3.05
N PRO A 409 -56.39 -10.88 2.19
CA PRO A 409 -57.33 -11.93 1.78
C PRO A 409 -57.32 -13.04 2.84
N MET A 410 -57.97 -12.79 3.98
CA MET A 410 -58.14 -13.76 5.07
C MET A 410 -59.61 -13.95 5.46
N ASP A 411 -60.53 -13.80 4.49
CA ASP A 411 -61.97 -14.09 4.68
C ASP A 411 -62.38 -15.51 4.24
N HIS A 412 -61.44 -16.37 3.83
CA HIS A 412 -61.74 -17.71 3.34
C HIS A 412 -60.88 -18.79 3.98
N SER A 413 -61.02 -18.99 5.29
CA SER A 413 -60.72 -20.28 5.91
C SER A 413 -61.65 -20.50 7.09
N ARG A 414 -62.83 -21.04 6.79
CA ARG A 414 -63.64 -21.76 7.78
C ARG A 414 -63.01 -23.13 7.99
N LEU A 415 -62.92 -23.52 9.25
CA LEU A 415 -62.68 -24.89 9.69
C LEU A 415 -63.87 -25.76 9.28
N GLU A 416 -63.62 -26.76 8.42
CA GLU A 416 -64.28 -28.07 8.44
C GLU A 416 -63.21 -29.14 8.64
#